data_AF-A0A7U9X510-F1
#
_entry.id   AF-A0A7U9X510-F1
#
_cell.length_a   1.000
_cell.length_b   1.000
_cell.length_c   1.000
_cell.angle_alpha   90.00
_cell.angle_beta   90.00
_cell.angle_gamma   90.00
#
_symmetry.space_group_name_H-M   'P 1'
#
loop_
_entity.id
_entity.type
_entity.pdbx_description
1 polymer ?
#
loop_
_entity_poly.entity_id
_entity_poly.type
_entity_poly.pdbx_seq_one_letter_code
_entity_poly.pdbx_strand_id
1 'polypeptide(L)'
;MDNPELWEDFKRQVAGKSAPAVTQPENKNPAQPEENKEKEVWYRVGTGWKNGICQNQTGAYHNKKFAIADCRPGQKVFDEKGKAIYSGENAAVQEPGVSAAGYTQKQFVIDVQKATGSNPDGVAGDETIGNTVTVSRSSHKYHAVVTPLERRMKALGYYSGEIEADKGEPPCFGLGMEEAVNAYQKEVLNYKSPDGEVTAGKKAWKSLLGMI
;
A
#
# COMPACT_ATOMS: atom_id res chain seq x y z
N MET A 1 -21.53 -41.38 2.03
CA MET A 1 -22.60 -41.63 3.03
C MET A 1 -22.84 -40.30 3.72
N ASP A 2 -23.56 -39.42 3.05
CA ASP A 2 -23.99 -38.15 3.60
C ASP A 2 -25.22 -38.43 4.45
N ASN A 3 -25.10 -38.29 5.77
CA ASN A 3 -26.20 -38.52 6.70
C ASN A 3 -26.89 -37.18 7.01
N PRO A 4 -28.01 -36.83 6.35
CA PRO A 4 -28.70 -35.55 6.53
C PRO A 4 -29.28 -35.36 7.93
N GLU A 5 -29.37 -36.41 8.76
CA GLU A 5 -29.85 -36.29 10.14
C GLU A 5 -28.88 -35.53 11.05
N LEU A 6 -27.57 -35.57 10.77
CA LEU A 6 -26.56 -34.84 11.54
C LEU A 6 -26.65 -33.32 11.37
N TRP A 7 -27.20 -32.85 10.24
CA TRP A 7 -27.37 -31.42 9.97
C TRP A 7 -28.62 -30.84 10.63
N GLU A 8 -29.69 -31.62 10.71
CA GLU A 8 -30.93 -31.19 11.36
C GLU A 8 -30.81 -31.20 12.89
N ASP A 9 -30.02 -32.12 13.48
CA ASP A 9 -29.76 -32.14 14.93
C ASP A 9 -28.93 -30.91 15.38
N PHE A 10 -27.95 -30.49 14.57
CA PHE A 10 -27.16 -29.28 14.83
C PHE A 10 -28.03 -28.02 14.88
N LYS A 11 -28.97 -27.85 13.93
CA LYS A 11 -29.89 -26.70 13.92
C LYS A 11 -30.79 -26.68 15.16
N ARG A 12 -31.24 -27.84 15.62
CA ARG A 12 -32.09 -27.98 16.80
C ARG A 12 -31.34 -27.60 18.09
N GLN A 13 -30.03 -27.85 18.14
CA GLN A 13 -29.18 -27.54 19.29
C GLN A 13 -28.87 -26.04 19.43
N VAL A 14 -28.81 -25.27 18.34
CA VAL A 14 -28.61 -23.80 18.38
C VAL A 14 -29.92 -23.05 18.64
N ALA A 15 -31.07 -23.59 18.23
CA ALA A 15 -32.37 -22.94 18.38
C ALA A 15 -32.94 -23.00 19.81
N GLY A 16 -32.39 -23.83 20.70
CA GLY A 16 -32.97 -24.15 22.01
C GLY A 16 -32.42 -23.40 23.23
N LYS A 17 -31.51 -22.42 23.08
CA LYS A 17 -30.97 -21.65 24.23
C LYS A 17 -31.46 -20.21 24.22
N SER A 18 -32.65 -20.01 24.78
CA SER A 18 -33.11 -18.73 25.31
C SER A 18 -32.98 -18.72 26.85
N ALA A 19 -32.31 -17.70 27.39
CA ALA A 19 -32.36 -17.28 28.80
C ALA A 19 -32.19 -15.75 28.87
N PRO A 20 -32.72 -15.07 29.91
CA PRO A 20 -33.59 -13.89 29.74
C PRO A 20 -32.95 -12.51 30.02
N ALA A 21 -33.76 -11.48 29.76
CA ALA A 21 -33.46 -10.05 29.63
C ALA A 21 -33.13 -9.27 30.92
N VAL A 22 -32.21 -8.31 30.82
CA VAL A 22 -32.16 -7.07 31.64
C VAL A 22 -31.60 -5.88 30.81
N THR A 23 -32.52 -4.96 30.48
CA THR A 23 -32.40 -3.51 30.17
C THR A 23 -31.37 -2.95 29.17
N GLN A 24 -31.92 -2.36 28.10
CA GLN A 24 -31.32 -1.29 27.28
C GLN A 24 -30.87 -0.09 28.14
N PRO A 25 -29.78 0.58 27.72
CA PRO A 25 -29.96 1.94 27.25
C PRO A 25 -29.40 2.13 25.83
N GLU A 26 -30.28 2.63 24.98
CA GLU A 26 -30.02 3.66 23.97
C GLU A 26 -28.75 3.54 23.11
N ASN A 27 -28.97 2.97 21.93
CA ASN A 27 -28.47 3.43 20.62
C ASN A 27 -27.59 4.69 20.65
N LYS A 28 -26.27 4.49 20.75
CA LYS A 28 -25.30 5.33 20.05
C LYS A 28 -24.33 4.43 19.33
N ASN A 29 -24.67 4.17 18.07
CA ASN A 29 -23.71 3.87 17.01
C ASN A 29 -22.49 4.80 17.22
N PRO A 30 -21.30 4.31 17.57
CA PRO A 30 -20.12 5.16 17.48
C PRO A 30 -19.91 5.36 15.99
N ALA A 31 -20.32 6.54 15.54
CA ALA A 31 -20.13 7.04 14.19
C ALA A 31 -18.73 6.60 13.72
N GLN A 32 -18.74 5.75 12.70
CA GLN A 32 -17.62 5.58 11.80
C GLN A 32 -17.05 6.98 11.57
N PRO A 33 -15.80 7.29 11.95
CA PRO A 33 -15.25 8.61 11.71
C PRO A 33 -15.43 8.88 10.22
N GLU A 34 -16.25 9.89 9.90
CA GLU A 34 -16.56 10.28 8.54
C GLU A 34 -15.23 10.47 7.83
N GLU A 35 -14.90 9.46 7.04
CA GLU A 35 -13.79 9.46 6.12
C GLU A 35 -14.07 10.65 5.22
N ASN A 36 -13.33 11.72 5.48
CA ASN A 36 -13.34 12.95 4.71
C ASN A 36 -13.26 12.52 3.24
N LYS A 37 -14.41 12.54 2.55
CA LYS A 37 -14.52 12.34 1.10
C LYS A 37 -13.89 13.56 0.43
N GLU A 38 -12.62 13.80 0.70
CA GLU A 38 -11.75 14.48 -0.24
C GLU A 38 -11.81 13.61 -1.48
N LYS A 39 -12.42 14.16 -2.53
CA LYS A 39 -12.56 13.54 -3.85
C LYS A 39 -11.27 12.80 -4.17
N GLU A 40 -11.35 11.53 -4.59
CA GLU A 40 -10.20 10.70 -4.94
C GLU A 40 -9.44 11.33 -6.12
N VAL A 41 -8.58 12.32 -5.83
CA VAL A 41 -7.82 13.04 -6.85
C VAL A 41 -6.59 12.22 -7.20
N TRP A 42 -6.51 11.77 -8.45
CA TRP A 42 -5.30 11.13 -8.96
C TRP A 42 -4.25 12.15 -9.42
N TYR A 43 -3.02 11.91 -8.99
CA TYR A 43 -1.82 12.60 -9.41
C TYR A 43 -0.97 11.66 -10.25
N ARG A 44 -0.79 11.99 -11.54
CA ARG A 44 -0.02 11.16 -12.48
C ARG A 44 1.35 11.79 -12.73
N VAL A 45 2.40 10.99 -12.62
CA VAL A 45 3.78 11.42 -12.90
C VAL A 45 4.18 10.91 -14.27
N GLY A 46 4.62 11.81 -15.15
CA GLY A 46 5.05 11.47 -16.51
C GLY A 46 5.66 12.65 -17.25
N THR A 47 5.90 12.48 -18.54
CA THR A 47 6.58 13.49 -19.38
C THR A 47 5.62 14.47 -20.06
N GLY A 48 4.34 14.13 -20.16
CA GLY A 48 3.36 14.92 -20.89
C GLY A 48 1.93 14.43 -20.67
N TRP A 49 0.97 15.13 -21.26
CA TRP A 49 -0.44 14.74 -21.27
C TRP A 49 -0.99 14.87 -22.68
N LYS A 50 -1.53 13.79 -23.24
CA LYS A 50 -2.09 13.77 -24.61
C LYS A 50 -3.32 12.88 -24.65
N ASN A 51 -4.41 13.36 -25.25
CA ASN A 51 -5.67 12.64 -25.42
C ASN A 51 -6.24 12.08 -24.09
N GLY A 52 -6.11 12.81 -22.98
CA GLY A 52 -6.57 12.33 -21.67
C GLY A 52 -5.65 11.31 -20.99
N ILE A 53 -4.48 11.02 -21.57
CA ILE A 53 -3.53 10.01 -21.08
C ILE A 53 -2.19 10.67 -20.74
N CYS A 54 -1.70 10.40 -19.53
CA CYS A 54 -0.36 10.77 -19.09
C CYS A 54 0.69 10.00 -19.90
N GLN A 55 1.55 10.73 -20.62
CA GLN A 55 2.57 10.18 -21.51
C GLN A 55 3.80 9.74 -20.72
N ASN A 56 4.28 8.52 -21.00
CA ASN A 56 5.39 7.87 -20.28
C ASN A 56 5.16 7.89 -18.76
N GLN A 57 3.97 7.45 -18.34
CA GLN A 57 3.61 7.41 -16.93
C GLN A 57 4.55 6.50 -16.14
N THR A 58 5.17 7.05 -15.10
CA THR A 58 6.03 6.31 -14.16
C THR A 58 5.36 6.05 -12.82
N GLY A 59 4.33 6.83 -12.47
CA GLY A 59 3.58 6.65 -11.23
C GLY A 59 2.17 7.26 -11.27
N ALA A 60 1.33 6.76 -10.36
CA ALA A 60 -0.02 7.23 -10.10
C ALA A 60 -0.24 7.20 -8.57
N TYR A 61 -0.70 8.31 -8.00
CA TYR A 61 -0.85 8.46 -6.55
C TYR A 61 -2.12 9.22 -6.23
N HIS A 62 -2.77 8.86 -5.12
CA HIS A 62 -3.77 9.74 -4.50
C HIS A 62 -3.13 10.81 -3.61
N ASN A 63 -1.87 10.61 -3.20
CA ASN A 63 -1.12 11.59 -2.41
C ASN A 63 -0.19 12.45 -3.29
N LYS A 64 -0.47 13.76 -3.36
CA LYS A 64 0.34 14.73 -4.11
C LYS A 64 1.82 14.73 -3.70
N LYS A 65 2.13 14.54 -2.41
CA LYS A 65 3.52 14.57 -1.93
C LYS A 65 4.34 13.42 -2.51
N PHE A 66 3.75 12.22 -2.63
CA PHE A 66 4.40 11.10 -3.26
C PHE A 66 4.57 11.28 -4.77
N ALA A 67 3.57 11.88 -5.43
CA ALA A 67 3.70 12.22 -6.83
C ALA A 67 4.85 13.21 -7.08
N ILE A 68 5.04 14.20 -6.19
CA ILE A 68 6.15 15.15 -6.26
C ILE A 68 7.49 14.47 -5.93
N ALA A 69 7.54 13.62 -4.89
CA ALA A 69 8.76 12.93 -4.50
C ALA A 69 9.28 11.96 -5.57
N ASP A 70 8.38 11.28 -6.30
CA ASP A 70 8.74 10.40 -7.42
C ASP A 70 8.98 11.17 -8.73
N CYS A 71 8.70 12.49 -8.77
CA CYS A 71 8.83 13.32 -9.96
C CYS A 71 10.31 13.61 -10.27
N ARG A 72 10.79 13.07 -11.39
CA ARG A 72 12.18 13.26 -11.84
C ARG A 72 12.36 14.55 -12.65
N PRO A 73 13.61 15.04 -12.80
CA PRO A 73 13.92 16.07 -13.79
C PRO A 73 13.40 15.69 -15.19
N GLY A 74 12.71 16.63 -15.85
CA GLY A 74 12.04 16.39 -17.14
C GLY A 74 10.65 15.74 -17.05
N GLN A 75 10.19 15.37 -15.85
CA GLN A 75 8.82 14.93 -15.61
C GLN A 75 7.96 16.04 -14.98
N LYS A 76 6.65 15.84 -15.08
CA LYS A 76 5.61 16.70 -14.52
C LYS A 76 4.60 15.84 -13.78
N VAL A 77 4.04 16.40 -12.71
CA VAL A 77 2.88 15.83 -12.03
C VAL A 77 1.63 16.48 -12.60
N PHE A 78 0.73 15.66 -13.12
CA PHE A 78 -0.54 16.07 -13.68
C PHE A 78 -1.69 15.70 -12.74
N ASP A 79 -2.70 16.57 -12.66
CA ASP A 79 -3.99 16.21 -12.05
C ASP A 79 -4.84 15.34 -13.00
N GLU A 80 -6.02 14.94 -12.53
CA GLU A 80 -6.99 14.13 -13.30
C GLU A 80 -7.42 14.76 -14.64
N LYS A 81 -7.31 16.09 -14.76
CA LYS A 81 -7.69 16.86 -15.94
C LYS A 81 -6.50 17.08 -16.89
N GLY A 82 -5.32 16.59 -16.52
CA GLY A 82 -4.09 16.78 -17.28
C GLY A 82 -3.42 18.14 -17.09
N LYS A 83 -3.81 18.89 -16.06
CA LYS A 83 -3.12 20.13 -15.69
C LYS A 83 -1.85 19.77 -14.94
N ALA A 84 -0.70 20.25 -15.44
CA ALA A 84 0.55 20.13 -14.72
C ALA A 84 0.48 20.98 -13.43
N ILE A 85 0.59 20.33 -12.27
CA ILE A 85 0.58 20.97 -10.94
C ILE A 85 1.98 21.08 -10.33
N TYR A 86 2.96 20.38 -10.91
CA TYR A 86 4.37 20.41 -10.52
C TYR A 86 5.23 20.02 -11.73
N SER A 87 6.40 20.66 -11.88
CA SER A 87 7.43 20.25 -12.85
C SER A 87 8.74 19.98 -12.12
N GLY A 88 9.39 18.87 -12.46
CA GLY A 88 10.69 18.48 -11.91
C GLY A 88 11.85 19.33 -12.43
N GLU A 89 11.60 20.40 -13.19
CA GLU A 89 12.63 21.32 -13.69
C GLU A 89 13.28 22.16 -12.58
N ASN A 90 12.69 22.22 -11.38
CA ASN A 90 13.24 22.92 -10.20
C ASN A 90 13.65 21.97 -9.04
N ALA A 91 13.91 20.70 -9.30
CA ALA A 91 14.47 19.78 -8.30
C ALA A 91 16.00 19.97 -8.16
N ALA A 92 16.42 21.17 -7.75
CA ALA A 92 17.80 21.48 -7.38
C ALA A 92 17.89 21.92 -5.91
N VAL A 93 17.14 21.29 -5.00
CA VAL A 93 17.46 21.23 -3.56
C VAL A 93 16.82 19.98 -2.96
N GLN A 94 17.57 18.87 -2.91
CA GLN A 94 17.47 17.85 -1.86
C GLN A 94 18.74 17.00 -1.91
N GLU A 95 19.29 16.77 -0.71
CA GLU A 95 20.58 16.15 -0.37
C GLU A 95 21.01 14.96 -1.27
N PRO A 96 22.31 14.81 -1.56
CA PRO A 96 22.82 13.78 -2.46
C PRO A 96 22.83 12.41 -1.77
N GLY A 97 21.80 11.61 -2.07
CA GLY A 97 21.66 10.25 -1.53
C GLY A 97 20.86 9.32 -2.44
N VAL A 98 21.40 9.04 -3.63
CA VAL A 98 21.04 7.92 -4.54
C VAL A 98 19.66 7.98 -5.21
N SER A 99 19.60 8.54 -6.43
CA SER A 99 18.52 8.22 -7.39
C SER A 99 18.95 8.42 -8.84
N ALA A 100 19.93 7.64 -9.30
CA ALA A 100 20.17 7.46 -10.73
C ALA A 100 19.49 6.15 -11.18
N ALA A 101 18.36 6.28 -11.92
CA ALA A 101 17.50 5.20 -12.45
C ALA A 101 16.49 4.54 -11.49
N GLY A 102 15.97 5.29 -10.50
CA GLY A 102 15.20 4.81 -9.34
C GLY A 102 14.02 3.85 -9.56
N TYR A 103 13.67 3.15 -8.50
CA TYR A 103 12.57 2.19 -8.44
C TYR A 103 11.21 2.90 -8.37
N THR A 104 10.46 2.92 -9.47
CA THR A 104 9.21 3.69 -9.60
C THR A 104 8.03 3.00 -8.91
N GLN A 105 6.96 3.75 -8.65
CA GLN A 105 5.69 3.19 -8.17
C GLN A 105 5.13 2.13 -9.11
N LYS A 106 5.16 2.37 -10.43
CA LYS A 106 4.68 1.39 -11.40
C LYS A 106 5.49 0.09 -11.33
N GLN A 107 6.82 0.19 -11.22
CA GLN A 107 7.68 -0.98 -11.07
C GLN A 107 7.40 -1.71 -9.74
N PHE A 108 7.21 -0.95 -8.66
CA PHE A 108 6.81 -1.51 -7.36
C PHE A 108 5.51 -2.31 -7.44
N VAL A 109 4.46 -1.75 -8.05
CA VAL A 109 3.18 -2.43 -8.19
C VAL A 109 3.32 -3.70 -9.03
N ILE A 110 4.04 -3.64 -10.16
CA ILE A 110 4.33 -4.82 -11.00
C ILE A 110 5.02 -5.92 -10.19
N ASP A 111 6.04 -5.57 -9.41
CA ASP A 111 6.83 -6.54 -8.66
C ASP A 111 6.05 -7.11 -7.47
N VAL A 112 5.19 -6.32 -6.82
CA VAL A 112 4.23 -6.82 -5.82
C VAL A 112 3.26 -7.80 -6.46
N GLN A 113 2.62 -7.44 -7.58
CA GLN A 113 1.67 -8.28 -8.30
C GLN A 113 2.29 -9.63 -8.67
N LYS A 114 3.53 -9.65 -9.18
CA LYS A 114 4.28 -10.88 -9.45
C LYS A 114 4.53 -11.70 -8.19
N ALA A 115 4.91 -11.06 -7.09
CA ALA A 115 5.22 -11.73 -5.84
C ALA A 115 3.97 -12.29 -5.12
N THR A 116 2.80 -11.70 -5.34
CA THR A 116 1.52 -12.11 -4.73
C THR A 116 0.63 -12.91 -5.67
N GLY A 117 1.05 -13.14 -6.92
CA GLY A 117 0.31 -13.93 -7.90
C GLY A 117 -0.87 -13.20 -8.56
N SER A 118 -0.88 -11.87 -8.57
CA SER A 118 -1.84 -11.05 -9.33
C SER A 118 -1.36 -10.80 -10.76
N ASN A 119 -2.27 -10.36 -11.64
CA ASN A 119 -1.89 -9.91 -12.98
C ASN A 119 -0.90 -8.71 -12.92
N PRO A 120 0.31 -8.78 -13.53
CA PRO A 120 1.35 -7.76 -13.39
C PRO A 120 1.18 -6.59 -14.37
N ASP A 121 0.09 -5.85 -14.27
CA ASP A 121 -0.24 -4.71 -15.13
C ASP A 121 0.28 -3.35 -14.63
N GLY A 122 0.79 -3.30 -13.39
CA GLY A 122 1.28 -2.08 -12.74
C GLY A 122 0.18 -1.12 -12.27
N VAL A 123 -1.06 -1.60 -12.15
CA VAL A 123 -2.21 -0.87 -11.64
C VAL A 123 -2.79 -1.61 -10.44
N ALA A 124 -2.71 -0.99 -9.26
CA ALA A 124 -3.25 -1.59 -8.04
C ALA A 124 -4.77 -1.44 -7.98
N GLY A 125 -5.49 -2.55 -8.12
CA GLY A 125 -6.94 -2.66 -7.90
C GLY A 125 -7.28 -3.67 -6.80
N ASP A 126 -8.56 -4.06 -6.71
CA ASP A 126 -9.08 -4.98 -5.68
C ASP A 126 -8.37 -6.33 -5.65
N GLU A 127 -8.00 -6.87 -6.80
CA GLU A 127 -7.21 -8.12 -6.89
C GLU A 127 -5.82 -7.95 -6.28
N THR A 128 -5.13 -6.84 -6.60
CA THR A 128 -3.78 -6.59 -6.10
C THR A 128 -3.78 -6.43 -4.59
N ILE A 129 -4.69 -5.60 -4.04
CA ILE A 129 -4.80 -5.41 -2.59
C ILE A 129 -5.28 -6.68 -1.88
N GLY A 130 -6.21 -7.43 -2.47
CA GLY A 130 -6.75 -8.67 -1.92
C GLY A 130 -5.71 -9.81 -1.80
N ASN A 131 -4.75 -9.85 -2.73
CA ASN A 131 -3.68 -10.84 -2.72
C ASN A 131 -2.47 -10.44 -1.87
N THR A 132 -2.44 -9.22 -1.31
CA THR A 132 -1.35 -8.83 -0.40
C THR A 132 -1.33 -9.71 0.85
N VAL A 133 -0.13 -10.04 1.31
CA VAL A 133 0.09 -10.81 2.53
C VAL A 133 0.55 -9.88 3.66
N THR A 134 0.35 -10.31 4.91
CA THR A 134 0.91 -9.63 6.07
C THR A 134 2.39 -9.93 6.18
N VAL A 135 3.22 -8.89 6.18
CA VAL A 135 4.69 -9.03 6.29
C VAL A 135 5.22 -8.23 7.49
N SER A 136 5.98 -8.91 8.34
CA SER A 136 6.70 -8.36 9.49
C SER A 136 7.86 -9.28 9.86
N ARG A 137 8.59 -8.98 10.95
CA ARG A 137 9.67 -9.86 11.46
C ARG A 137 9.16 -11.22 11.96
N SER A 138 7.88 -11.33 12.29
CA SER A 138 7.27 -12.56 12.78
C SER A 138 6.42 -13.28 11.72
N SER A 139 5.96 -12.56 10.69
CA SER A 139 5.03 -13.08 9.68
C SER A 139 5.58 -12.89 8.27
N HIS A 140 5.65 -13.98 7.49
CA HIS A 140 6.07 -13.96 6.07
C HIS A 140 7.38 -13.20 5.79
N LYS A 141 8.32 -13.17 6.75
CA LYS A 141 9.55 -12.37 6.66
C LYS A 141 10.47 -12.72 5.49
N TYR A 142 10.37 -13.94 4.95
CA TYR A 142 11.13 -14.41 3.78
C TYR A 142 10.30 -14.47 2.49
N HIS A 143 9.09 -13.90 2.50
CA HIS A 143 8.22 -13.91 1.32
C HIS A 143 8.81 -13.05 0.20
N ALA A 144 8.60 -13.44 -1.06
CA ALA A 144 9.14 -12.74 -2.23
C ALA A 144 8.73 -11.26 -2.30
N VAL A 145 7.61 -10.89 -1.68
CA VAL A 145 7.11 -9.50 -1.62
C VAL A 145 7.95 -8.58 -0.71
N VAL A 146 8.86 -9.14 0.09
CA VAL A 146 9.76 -8.35 0.94
C VAL A 146 10.75 -7.55 0.07
N THR A 147 11.29 -8.14 -1.00
CA THR A 147 12.19 -7.44 -1.94
C THR A 147 11.58 -6.16 -2.54
N PRO A 148 10.38 -6.19 -3.14
CA PRO A 148 9.78 -4.96 -3.65
C PRO A 148 9.47 -3.94 -2.55
N LEU A 149 9.15 -4.38 -1.32
CA LEU A 149 8.97 -3.48 -0.18
C LEU A 149 10.28 -2.78 0.21
N GLU A 150 11.39 -3.49 0.32
CA GLU A 150 12.72 -2.93 0.62
C GLU A 150 13.14 -1.90 -0.43
N ARG A 151 13.02 -2.28 -1.72
CA ARG A 151 13.30 -1.37 -2.85
C ARG A 151 12.42 -0.12 -2.79
N ARG A 152 11.14 -0.25 -2.44
CA ARG A 152 10.22 0.89 -2.34
C ARG A 152 10.57 1.79 -1.15
N MET A 153 10.80 1.23 0.03
CA MET A 153 11.19 2.02 1.20
C MET A 153 12.53 2.72 1.00
N LYS A 154 13.47 2.08 0.28
CA LYS A 154 14.74 2.71 -0.10
C LYS A 154 14.54 3.87 -1.06
N ALA A 155 13.70 3.69 -2.09
CA ALA A 155 13.35 4.75 -3.02
C ALA A 155 12.62 5.93 -2.35
N LEU A 156 11.87 5.66 -1.28
CA LEU A 156 11.19 6.69 -0.47
C LEU A 156 12.09 7.32 0.60
N GLY A 157 13.34 6.84 0.77
CA GLY A 157 14.29 7.35 1.75
C GLY A 157 14.11 6.81 3.18
N TYR A 158 13.22 5.85 3.39
CA TYR A 158 12.97 5.24 4.72
C TYR A 158 13.91 4.08 5.05
N TYR A 159 14.46 3.40 4.03
CA TYR A 159 15.31 2.23 4.22
C TYR A 159 16.70 2.44 3.61
N SER A 160 17.73 2.34 4.43
CA SER A 160 19.14 2.49 4.01
C SER A 160 19.89 1.16 3.95
N GLY A 161 19.26 0.05 4.35
CA GLY A 161 19.86 -1.27 4.38
C GLY A 161 20.17 -1.84 2.99
N GLU A 162 20.88 -2.97 2.99
CA GLU A 162 21.14 -3.75 1.78
C GLU A 162 19.89 -4.54 1.38
N ILE A 163 19.78 -4.90 0.10
CA ILE A 163 18.66 -5.69 -0.42
C ILE A 163 19.23 -7.07 -0.75
N GLU A 164 18.93 -8.08 0.08
CA GLU A 164 19.53 -9.42 -0.02
C GLU A 164 19.32 -10.03 -1.41
N ALA A 165 18.13 -9.83 -1.99
CA ALA A 165 17.79 -10.32 -3.32
C ALA A 165 18.68 -9.74 -4.43
N ASP A 166 19.24 -8.54 -4.28
CA ASP A 166 20.16 -7.94 -5.26
C ASP A 166 21.53 -8.65 -5.24
N LYS A 167 21.84 -9.38 -4.16
CA LYS A 167 23.01 -10.26 -4.04
C LYS A 167 22.72 -11.73 -4.38
N GLY A 168 21.49 -12.04 -4.79
CA GLY A 168 21.03 -13.42 -5.03
C GLY A 168 20.69 -14.20 -3.76
N GLU A 169 20.55 -13.51 -2.63
CA GLU A 169 20.14 -14.10 -1.35
C GLU A 169 18.62 -14.02 -1.15
N PRO A 170 18.01 -14.89 -0.33
CA PRO A 170 16.59 -14.81 -0.04
C PRO A 170 16.27 -13.50 0.72
N PRO A 171 15.15 -12.82 0.41
CA PRO A 171 14.81 -11.56 1.06
C PRO A 171 14.49 -11.76 2.54
N CYS A 172 14.74 -10.75 3.38
CA CYS A 172 14.54 -10.89 4.81
C CYS A 172 13.99 -9.60 5.44
N PHE A 173 12.75 -9.67 5.95
CA PHE A 173 12.17 -8.58 6.72
C PHE A 173 12.82 -8.52 8.11
N GLY A 174 13.95 -7.81 8.18
CA GLY A 174 14.76 -7.62 9.38
C GLY A 174 14.38 -6.40 10.21
N LEU A 175 15.23 -6.09 11.20
CA LEU A 175 15.04 -4.94 12.09
C LEU A 175 15.02 -3.60 11.33
N GLY A 176 15.95 -3.40 10.39
CA GLY A 176 16.00 -2.16 9.62
C GLY A 176 14.75 -1.94 8.76
N MET A 177 14.12 -3.02 8.28
CA MET A 177 12.86 -2.92 7.53
C MET A 177 11.68 -2.61 8.44
N GLU A 178 11.63 -3.19 9.64
CA GLU A 178 10.64 -2.85 10.68
C GLU A 178 10.74 -1.37 11.09
N GLU A 179 11.95 -0.85 11.29
CA GLU A 179 12.19 0.57 11.59
C GLU A 179 11.75 1.48 10.44
N ALA A 180 12.02 1.09 9.19
CA ALA A 180 11.57 1.82 8.01
C ALA A 180 10.03 1.87 7.91
N VAL A 181 9.36 0.73 8.14
CA VAL A 181 7.89 0.69 8.17
C VAL A 181 7.33 1.53 9.31
N ASN A 182 7.93 1.49 10.50
CA ASN A 182 7.52 2.32 11.63
C ASN A 182 7.61 3.82 11.31
N ALA A 183 8.72 4.25 10.71
CA ALA A 183 8.89 5.64 10.28
C ALA A 183 7.85 6.03 9.22
N TYR A 184 7.64 5.20 8.21
CA TYR A 184 6.63 5.42 7.18
C TYR A 184 5.22 5.52 7.77
N GLN A 185 4.81 4.58 8.62
CA GLN A 185 3.51 4.58 9.27
C GLN A 185 3.28 5.83 10.12
N LYS A 186 4.32 6.30 10.82
CA LYS A 186 4.25 7.51 11.64
C LYS A 186 4.13 8.77 10.78
N GLU A 187 5.02 8.94 9.80
CA GLU A 187 5.17 10.20 9.06
C GLU A 187 4.15 10.35 7.92
N VAL A 188 3.81 9.24 7.26
CA VAL A 188 2.89 9.24 6.11
C VAL A 188 1.48 8.92 6.57
N LEU A 189 1.30 7.83 7.32
CA LEU A 189 -0.04 7.35 7.69
C LEU A 189 -0.58 8.01 8.96
N ASN A 190 0.25 8.78 9.66
CA ASN A 190 -0.03 9.45 10.92
C ASN A 190 -0.49 8.49 12.02
N TYR A 191 0.13 7.30 12.08
CA TYR A 191 -0.15 6.34 13.14
C TYR A 191 0.36 6.85 14.49
N LYS A 192 -0.51 6.85 15.50
CA LYS A 192 -0.14 7.17 16.88
C LYS A 192 0.79 6.12 17.50
N SER A 193 0.60 4.86 17.11
CA SER A 193 1.36 3.71 17.58
C SER A 193 1.66 2.83 16.38
N PRO A 194 2.80 3.08 15.68
CA PRO A 194 3.30 2.22 14.63
C PRO A 194 3.56 0.79 15.15
N ASP A 195 3.25 -0.21 14.33
CA ASP A 195 3.40 -1.64 14.65
C ASP A 195 4.52 -2.31 13.83
N GLY A 196 5.10 -1.59 12.87
CA GLY A 196 6.20 -2.09 12.03
C GLY A 196 5.77 -3.17 11.04
N GLU A 197 4.47 -3.39 10.89
CA GLU A 197 3.90 -4.45 10.06
C GLU A 197 3.18 -3.87 8.83
N VAL A 198 3.34 -4.55 7.69
CA VAL A 198 2.55 -4.26 6.50
C VAL A 198 1.42 -5.28 6.42
N THR A 199 0.33 -5.02 7.17
CA THR A 199 -0.79 -5.96 7.30
C THR A 199 -1.62 -6.07 6.03
N ALA A 200 -1.90 -7.31 5.59
CA ALA A 200 -2.67 -7.66 4.39
C ALA A 200 -3.94 -6.80 4.21
N GLY A 201 -4.08 -6.19 3.03
CA GLY A 201 -5.25 -5.42 2.63
C GLY A 201 -5.48 -4.11 3.40
N LYS A 202 -4.60 -3.73 4.34
CA LYS A 202 -4.80 -2.55 5.21
C LYS A 202 -4.18 -1.29 4.63
N LYS A 203 -4.32 -0.19 5.40
CA LYS A 203 -3.92 1.17 5.03
C LYS A 203 -2.47 1.28 4.57
N ALA A 204 -1.54 0.55 5.20
CA ALA A 204 -0.13 0.55 4.80
C ALA A 204 0.05 0.03 3.37
N TRP A 205 -0.55 -1.12 3.03
CA TRP A 205 -0.56 -1.62 1.66
C TRP A 205 -1.23 -0.65 0.70
N LYS A 206 -2.42 -0.13 1.03
CA LYS A 206 -3.15 0.82 0.18
C LYS A 206 -2.30 2.05 -0.14
N SER A 207 -1.61 2.62 0.85
CA SER A 207 -0.78 3.81 0.63
C SER A 207 0.47 3.50 -0.18
N LEU A 208 1.15 2.38 0.11
CA LEU A 208 2.32 1.94 -0.67
C LEU A 208 1.96 1.64 -2.12
N LEU A 209 0.78 1.08 -2.37
CA LEU A 209 0.24 0.81 -3.70
C LEU A 209 -0.30 2.08 -4.40
N GLY A 210 -0.33 3.23 -3.71
CA GLY A 210 -0.79 4.51 -4.25
C GLY A 210 -2.31 4.64 -4.32
N MET A 211 -3.06 3.79 -3.61
CA MET A 211 -4.52 3.75 -3.56
C MET A 211 -5.13 4.78 -2.60
N ILE A 212 -4.31 5.42 -1.74
CA ILE A 212 -4.68 6.49 -0.79
C ILE A 212 -3.55 7.50 -0.62
#